data_AF-A0A2H5RRZ4-F1
#
_entry.id   AF-A0A2H5RRZ4-F1
#
_cell.length_a   1.000
_cell.length_b   1.000
_cell.length_c   1.000
_cell.angle_alpha   90.00
_cell.angle_beta   90.00
_cell.angle_gamma   90.00
#
_symmetry.space_group_name_H-M   'P 1'
#
loop_
_entity.id
_entity.type
_entity.pdbx_description
1 polymer ?
#
loop_
_entity_poly.entity_id
_entity_poly.type
_entity_poly.pdbx_seq_one_letter_code
_entity_poly.pdbx_strand_id
1 'polypeptide(L)'
;MNLLKFSKNPTSVTEDNISKILSSLEVLLCFITRTKVRDENKSIKDYVLQWKKLSSLYKREGFSKVLNIDLRLKHIVSLYELVEEQVADAKIEYIHKKYKKTLSTDMKTEILESIYFEQQTTTKKVIPAEAFALALKRFMLRFLTLESQEERDGIVTYLFTG
;
A
#
# COMPACT_ATOMS: atom_id res chain seq x y z
N MET A 1 14.81 -10.58 9.11
CA MET A 1 15.25 -10.96 7.75
C MET A 1 14.61 -9.96 6.78
N ASN A 2 15.38 -9.01 6.24
CA ASN A 2 14.89 -7.93 5.39
C ASN A 2 14.87 -8.38 3.92
N LEU A 3 13.76 -8.98 3.47
CA LEU A 3 13.67 -9.59 2.13
C LEU A 3 13.41 -8.58 0.99
N LEU A 4 13.13 -7.31 1.31
CA LEU A 4 12.92 -6.24 0.31
C LEU A 4 13.51 -4.91 0.80
N LYS A 5 14.81 -4.87 1.13
CA LYS A 5 15.52 -3.60 1.27
C LYS A 5 15.73 -2.99 -0.12
N PHE A 6 14.71 -2.30 -0.62
CA PHE A 6 14.94 -1.30 -1.65
C PHE A 6 15.69 -0.13 -0.99
N SER A 7 16.82 0.24 -1.59
CA SER A 7 17.77 1.21 -1.05
C SER A 7 17.08 2.51 -0.64
N LYS A 8 17.41 3.04 0.55
CA LYS A 8 17.01 4.38 1.04
C LYS A 8 17.73 5.52 0.29
N ASN A 9 17.90 5.41 -1.02
CA ASN A 9 18.33 6.53 -1.86
C ASN A 9 17.17 6.90 -2.78
N PRO A 10 16.64 8.14 -2.69
CA PRO A 10 15.61 8.61 -3.60
C PRO A 10 16.26 8.86 -4.96
N THR A 11 16.30 7.81 -5.78
CA THR A 11 16.46 7.95 -7.22
C THR A 11 15.07 7.76 -7.82
N SER A 12 14.65 8.67 -8.70
CA SER A 12 13.38 8.59 -9.45
C SER A 12 13.15 7.22 -10.11
N VAL A 13 14.24 6.54 -10.46
CA VAL A 13 14.26 5.17 -11.00
C VAL A 13 13.73 4.12 -10.02
N THR A 14 13.91 4.28 -8.71
CA THR A 14 13.44 3.33 -7.69
C THR A 14 11.95 3.48 -7.44
N GLU A 15 11.43 4.72 -7.38
CA GLU A 15 10.00 5.01 -7.19
C GLU A 15 9.14 4.58 -8.38
N ASP A 16 9.64 4.84 -9.60
CA ASP A 16 9.01 4.37 -10.84
C ASP A 16 8.95 2.84 -10.88
N ASN A 17 9.98 2.16 -10.36
CA ASN A 17 10.01 0.71 -10.30
C ASN A 17 9.01 0.14 -9.29
N ILE A 18 8.89 0.75 -8.10
CA ILE A 18 7.91 0.31 -7.07
C ILE A 18 6.48 0.58 -7.56
N SER A 19 6.22 1.74 -8.19
CA SER A 19 4.92 2.02 -8.81
C SER A 19 4.55 1.02 -9.91
N LYS A 20 5.50 0.62 -10.75
CA LYS A 20 5.31 -0.43 -11.77
C LYS A 20 5.04 -1.81 -11.15
N ILE A 21 5.65 -2.12 -10.00
CA ILE A 21 5.36 -3.34 -9.23
C ILE A 21 3.93 -3.29 -8.70
N LEU A 22 3.51 -2.17 -8.09
CA LEU A 22 2.14 -1.98 -7.60
C LEU A 22 1.11 -2.21 -8.71
N SER A 23 1.28 -1.56 -9.87
CA SER A 23 0.38 -1.76 -11.02
C SER A 23 0.37 -3.20 -11.53
N SER A 24 1.48 -3.92 -11.42
CA SER A 24 1.54 -5.34 -11.82
C SER A 24 0.78 -6.23 -10.82
N LEU A 25 0.83 -5.90 -9.52
CA LEU A 25 0.05 -6.55 -8.48
C LEU A 25 -1.46 -6.30 -8.63
N GLU A 26 -1.88 -5.08 -9.00
CA GLU A 26 -3.28 -4.76 -9.28
C GLU A 26 -3.85 -5.60 -10.43
N VAL A 27 -3.09 -5.72 -11.52
CA VAL A 27 -3.45 -6.60 -12.63
C VAL A 27 -3.57 -8.05 -12.14
N LEU A 28 -2.60 -8.53 -11.36
CA LEU A 28 -2.62 -9.89 -10.84
C LEU A 28 -3.82 -10.15 -9.91
N LEU A 29 -4.12 -9.24 -8.98
CA LEU A 29 -5.28 -9.31 -8.09
C LEU A 29 -6.59 -9.33 -8.87
N CYS A 30 -6.72 -8.51 -9.93
CA CYS A 30 -7.87 -8.52 -10.83
C CYS A 30 -8.06 -9.90 -11.50
N PHE A 31 -6.98 -10.58 -11.87
CA PHE A 31 -7.08 -11.94 -12.42
C PHE A 31 -7.44 -12.99 -11.37
N ILE A 32 -6.86 -12.92 -10.16
CA ILE A 32 -7.15 -13.87 -9.07
C ILE A 32 -8.63 -13.79 -8.68
N THR A 33 -9.16 -12.58 -8.51
CA THR A 33 -10.56 -12.34 -8.16
C THR A 33 -11.53 -12.86 -9.24
N ARG A 34 -11.20 -12.65 -10.53
CA ARG A 34 -12.03 -13.12 -11.65
C ARG A 34 -12.01 -14.63 -11.84
N THR A 35 -10.89 -15.28 -11.57
CA THR A 35 -10.71 -16.72 -11.83
C THR A 35 -11.15 -17.61 -10.66
N LYS A 36 -11.49 -17.02 -9.50
CA LYS A 36 -11.91 -17.75 -8.28
C LYS A 36 -10.95 -18.88 -7.95
N VAL A 37 -9.65 -18.55 -7.84
CA VAL A 37 -8.59 -19.53 -7.59
C VAL A 37 -8.90 -20.34 -6.33
N ARG A 38 -8.83 -21.68 -6.44
CA ARG A 38 -9.11 -22.61 -5.34
C ARG A 38 -7.88 -23.04 -4.55
N ASP A 39 -6.70 -22.96 -5.16
CA ASP A 39 -5.44 -23.35 -4.53
C ASP A 39 -4.61 -22.12 -4.15
N GLU A 40 -4.73 -21.70 -2.90
CA GLU A 40 -4.00 -20.57 -2.32
C GLU A 40 -2.50 -20.86 -2.11
N ASN A 41 -2.09 -22.14 -2.12
CA ASN A 41 -0.70 -22.55 -1.94
C ASN A 41 0.08 -22.58 -3.25
N LYS A 42 -0.60 -22.47 -4.40
CA LYS A 42 0.04 -22.33 -5.69
C LYS A 42 1.00 -21.14 -5.68
N SER A 43 2.18 -21.34 -6.26
CA SER A 43 3.15 -20.25 -6.45
C SER A 43 2.56 -19.16 -7.34
N ILE A 44 2.79 -17.89 -6.97
CA ILE A 44 2.40 -16.75 -7.80
C ILE A 44 3.02 -16.87 -9.19
N LYS A 45 4.27 -17.34 -9.27
CA LYS A 45 4.99 -17.57 -10.53
C LYS A 45 4.28 -18.57 -11.43
N ASP A 46 3.95 -19.75 -10.89
CA ASP A 46 3.26 -20.79 -11.66
C ASP A 46 1.87 -20.34 -12.10
N TYR A 47 1.18 -19.57 -11.26
CA TYR A 47 -0.10 -18.97 -11.62
C TYR A 47 0.05 -17.97 -12.76
N VAL A 48 1.00 -17.03 -12.71
CA VAL A 48 1.25 -16.04 -13.78
C VAL A 48 1.62 -16.74 -15.09
N LEU A 49 2.47 -17.76 -15.04
CA LEU A 49 2.90 -18.52 -16.23
C LEU A 49 1.77 -19.31 -16.89
N GLN A 50 0.76 -19.75 -16.12
CA GLN A 50 -0.42 -20.43 -16.66
C GLN A 50 -1.24 -19.54 -17.61
N TRP A 51 -1.20 -18.21 -17.45
CA TRP A 51 -2.02 -17.29 -18.22
C TRP A 51 -1.20 -16.55 -19.29
N LYS A 52 -1.48 -16.83 -20.56
CA LYS A 52 -0.83 -16.17 -21.73
C LYS A 52 -0.92 -14.64 -21.68
N LYS A 53 -1.96 -14.07 -21.05
CA LYS A 53 -2.11 -12.62 -20.85
C LYS A 53 -1.20 -12.06 -19.75
N LEU A 54 -0.91 -12.85 -18.71
CA LEU A 54 -0.08 -12.45 -17.56
C LEU A 54 1.41 -12.68 -17.79
N SER A 55 1.80 -13.51 -18.77
CA SER A 55 3.21 -13.71 -19.15
C SER A 55 3.92 -12.39 -19.54
N SER A 56 3.18 -11.37 -19.94
CA SER A 56 3.71 -10.02 -20.18
C SER A 56 4.23 -9.34 -18.91
N LEU A 57 3.72 -9.70 -17.72
CA LEU A 57 4.19 -9.18 -16.43
C LEU A 57 5.64 -9.59 -16.14
N TYR A 58 6.09 -10.74 -16.65
CA TYR A 58 7.49 -11.18 -16.54
C TYR A 58 8.48 -10.26 -17.25
N LYS A 59 8.02 -9.48 -18.24
CA LYS A 59 8.87 -8.54 -18.98
C LYS A 59 9.17 -7.28 -18.18
N ARG A 60 8.52 -7.07 -17.03
CA ARG A 60 8.74 -5.92 -16.15
C ARG A 60 9.83 -6.27 -15.14
N GLU A 61 11.01 -5.66 -15.29
CA GLU A 61 12.23 -6.03 -14.53
C GLU A 61 12.07 -6.02 -13.00
N GLY A 62 11.29 -5.07 -12.46
CA GLY A 62 11.00 -5.02 -11.03
C GLY A 62 10.07 -6.16 -10.57
N PHE A 63 9.07 -6.51 -11.38
CA PHE A 63 8.08 -7.52 -11.03
C PHE A 63 8.62 -8.94 -11.23
N SER A 64 9.51 -9.18 -12.20
CA SER A 64 10.15 -10.48 -12.39
C SER A 64 10.98 -10.91 -11.17
N LYS A 65 11.63 -9.95 -10.50
CA LYS A 65 12.34 -10.19 -9.23
C LYS A 65 11.38 -10.65 -8.13
N VAL A 66 10.22 -10.01 -8.00
CA VAL A 66 9.15 -10.40 -7.06
C VAL A 66 8.61 -11.80 -7.38
N LEU A 67 8.37 -12.11 -8.66
CA LEU A 67 7.88 -13.42 -9.09
C LEU A 67 8.90 -14.55 -8.88
N ASN A 68 10.18 -14.25 -8.77
CA ASN A 68 11.20 -15.26 -8.49
C ASN A 68 11.40 -15.53 -6.98
N ILE A 69 10.72 -14.78 -6.12
CA ILE A 69 10.59 -15.12 -4.70
C ILE A 69 9.55 -16.25 -4.60
N ASP A 70 9.79 -17.24 -3.73
CA ASP A 70 8.87 -18.36 -3.50
C ASP A 70 7.63 -17.92 -2.70
N LEU A 71 6.85 -16.99 -3.28
CA LEU A 71 5.59 -16.50 -2.74
C LEU A 71 4.43 -17.28 -3.33
N ARG A 72 3.46 -17.58 -2.47
CA ARG A 72 2.23 -18.28 -2.80
C ARG A 72 1.09 -17.29 -2.95
N LEU A 73 0.01 -17.69 -3.62
CA LEU A 73 -1.16 -16.83 -3.82
C LEU A 73 -1.75 -16.30 -2.50
N LYS A 74 -1.69 -17.07 -1.41
CA LYS A 74 -2.10 -16.59 -0.08
C LYS A 74 -1.34 -15.37 0.45
N HIS A 75 -0.14 -15.08 -0.07
CA HIS A 75 0.66 -13.92 0.31
C HIS A 75 0.33 -12.66 -0.52
N ILE A 76 -0.53 -12.76 -1.55
CA ILE A 76 -0.71 -11.69 -2.53
C ILE A 76 -1.25 -10.40 -1.92
N VAL A 77 -2.17 -10.52 -0.95
CA VAL A 77 -2.76 -9.36 -0.27
C VAL A 77 -1.69 -8.65 0.54
N SER A 78 -0.98 -9.35 1.42
CA SER A 78 0.08 -8.75 2.23
C SER A 78 1.23 -8.18 1.39
N LEU A 79 1.55 -8.79 0.24
CA LEU A 79 2.52 -8.26 -0.71
C LEU A 79 2.04 -6.95 -1.34
N TYR A 80 0.77 -6.89 -1.75
CA TYR A 80 0.15 -5.66 -2.27
C TYR A 80 0.19 -4.55 -1.22
N GLU A 81 -0.21 -4.85 0.01
CA GLU A 81 -0.21 -3.91 1.12
C GLU A 81 1.19 -3.34 1.41
N LEU A 82 2.21 -4.19 1.39
CA LEU A 82 3.61 -3.79 1.62
C LEU A 82 4.13 -2.87 0.52
N VAL A 83 3.83 -3.19 -0.75
CA VAL A 83 4.26 -2.36 -1.89
C VAL A 83 3.47 -1.05 -1.91
N GLU A 84 2.17 -1.08 -1.63
CA GLU A 84 1.32 0.12 -1.53
C GLU A 84 1.86 1.08 -0.48
N GLU A 85 2.26 0.58 0.70
CA GLU A 85 2.86 1.44 1.74
C GLU A 85 4.14 2.11 1.25
N GLN A 86 5.03 1.39 0.56
CA GLN A 86 6.26 1.96 0.00
C GLN A 86 5.98 3.03 -1.06
N VAL A 87 4.97 2.82 -1.91
CA VAL A 87 4.53 3.85 -2.88
C VAL A 87 3.96 5.06 -2.15
N ALA A 88 3.19 4.86 -1.07
CA ALA A 88 2.65 5.96 -0.29
C ALA A 88 3.77 6.81 0.32
N ASP A 89 4.77 6.19 0.93
CA ASP A 89 5.91 6.90 1.54
C ASP A 89 6.66 7.78 0.52
N ALA A 90 6.83 7.31 -0.71
CA ALA A 90 7.42 8.10 -1.79
C ALA A 90 6.49 9.23 -2.29
N LYS A 91 5.19 8.95 -2.41
CA LYS A 91 4.24 9.88 -3.05
C LYS A 91 3.69 10.97 -2.16
N ILE A 92 3.73 10.80 -0.83
CA ILE A 92 3.20 11.79 0.13
C ILE A 92 3.89 13.16 -0.02
N GLU A 93 5.16 13.20 -0.40
CA GLU A 93 5.88 14.46 -0.62
C GLU A 93 5.29 15.27 -1.78
N TYR A 94 4.70 14.63 -2.78
CA TYR A 94 4.10 15.30 -3.95
C TYR A 94 2.64 15.73 -3.74
N ILE A 95 2.05 15.44 -2.57
CA ILE A 95 0.69 15.89 -2.25
C ILE A 95 0.63 17.42 -2.29
N HIS A 96 -0.44 17.94 -2.89
CA HIS A 96 -0.66 19.37 -3.05
C HIS A 96 -0.63 20.09 -1.69
N LYS A 97 0.03 21.25 -1.65
CA LYS A 97 0.29 22.03 -0.42
C LYS A 97 -0.99 22.38 0.36
N LYS A 98 -2.14 22.44 -0.33
CA LYS A 98 -3.46 22.71 0.29
C LYS A 98 -3.84 21.74 1.41
N TYR A 99 -3.38 20.48 1.33
CA TYR A 99 -3.61 19.45 2.33
C TYR A 99 -2.53 19.41 3.43
N LYS A 100 -1.44 20.19 3.29
CA LYS A 100 -0.30 20.22 4.22
C LYS A 100 -0.41 21.36 5.23
N LYS A 101 -1.61 21.60 5.74
CA LYS A 101 -1.83 22.59 6.81
C LYS A 101 -1.31 22.05 8.14
N THR A 102 -0.74 22.92 8.95
CA THR A 102 -0.32 22.57 10.31
C THR A 102 -1.55 22.22 11.15
N LEU A 103 -1.48 21.09 11.86
CA LEU A 103 -2.52 20.70 12.82
C LEU A 103 -2.54 21.67 14.00
N SER A 104 -3.75 22.04 14.46
CA SER A 104 -3.93 22.80 15.70
C SER A 104 -3.51 21.97 16.91
N THR A 105 -3.30 22.63 18.05
CA THR A 105 -2.98 21.95 19.31
C THR A 105 -4.09 20.97 19.70
N ASP A 106 -5.35 21.39 19.60
CA ASP A 106 -6.50 20.56 19.96
C ASP A 106 -6.59 19.28 19.11
N MET A 107 -6.39 19.41 17.78
CA MET A 107 -6.36 18.26 16.87
C MET A 107 -5.23 17.27 17.21
N LYS A 108 -4.05 17.78 17.57
CA LYS A 108 -2.93 16.92 17.97
C LYS A 108 -3.25 16.16 19.25
N THR A 109 -3.85 16.83 20.23
CA THR A 109 -4.28 16.20 21.49
C THR A 109 -5.32 15.12 21.23
N GLU A 110 -6.36 15.41 20.44
CA GLU A 110 -7.42 14.43 20.11
C GLU A 110 -6.86 13.19 19.40
N ILE A 111 -5.92 13.36 18.46
CA ILE A 111 -5.24 12.25 17.81
C ILE A 111 -4.44 11.43 18.83
N LEU A 112 -3.63 12.08 19.67
CA LEU A 112 -2.77 11.41 20.66
C LEU A 112 -3.57 10.68 21.74
N GLU A 113 -4.76 11.15 22.09
CA GLU A 113 -5.67 10.47 23.00
C GLU A 113 -6.38 9.27 22.33
N SER A 114 -6.44 9.25 21.00
CA SER A 114 -7.10 8.22 20.20
C SER A 114 -6.16 7.10 19.73
N ILE A 115 -4.84 7.31 19.80
CA ILE A 115 -3.81 6.34 19.40
C ILE A 115 -2.95 5.87 20.58
N TYR A 116 -2.44 4.64 20.51
CA TYR A 116 -1.46 4.13 21.47
C TYR A 116 -0.21 3.63 20.75
N PHE A 117 0.91 3.72 21.43
CA PHE A 117 2.19 3.16 20.99
C PHE A 117 2.40 1.85 21.74
N GLU A 118 2.94 0.81 21.11
CA GLU A 118 3.11 -0.55 21.70
C GLU A 118 3.82 -0.57 23.07
N GLN A 119 4.54 0.49 23.42
CA GLN A 119 5.18 0.69 24.72
C GLN A 119 4.20 1.06 25.86
N GLN A 120 2.93 1.31 25.55
CA GLN A 120 1.90 1.69 26.51
C GLN A 120 0.94 0.52 26.80
N THR A 121 0.85 0.12 28.07
CA THR A 121 0.04 -1.00 28.56
C THR A 121 -1.41 -0.62 28.88
N THR A 122 -1.94 0.44 28.26
CA THR A 122 -3.24 1.01 28.62
C THR A 122 -4.42 0.19 28.06
N THR A 123 -5.36 -0.15 28.94
CA THR A 123 -6.53 -1.01 28.72
C THR A 123 -7.72 -0.34 28.00
N LYS A 124 -7.54 0.83 27.38
CA LYS A 124 -8.61 1.47 26.59
C LYS A 124 -8.64 0.91 25.16
N LYS A 125 -9.82 0.94 24.53
CA LYS A 125 -9.99 0.66 23.09
C LYS A 125 -9.37 1.80 22.27
N VAL A 126 -8.04 1.79 22.16
CA VAL A 126 -7.24 2.81 21.47
C VAL A 126 -6.71 2.20 20.17
N ILE A 127 -6.54 3.02 19.12
CA ILE A 127 -6.04 2.56 17.81
C ILE A 127 -4.51 2.42 17.87
N PRO A 128 -3.89 1.33 17.37
CA PRO A 128 -2.43 1.27 17.28
C PRO A 128 -1.89 2.39 16.39
N ALA A 129 -0.85 3.10 16.84
CA ALA A 129 -0.28 4.23 16.10
C ALA A 129 0.19 3.81 14.70
N GLU A 130 0.76 2.62 14.55
CA GLU A 130 1.20 2.04 13.29
C GLU A 130 0.01 1.81 12.34
N ALA A 131 -1.09 1.26 12.85
CA ALA A 131 -2.30 1.02 12.08
C ALA A 131 -2.98 2.33 11.65
N PHE A 132 -3.02 3.33 12.54
CA PHE A 132 -3.52 4.66 12.24
C PHE A 132 -2.68 5.35 11.15
N ALA A 133 -1.36 5.34 11.30
CA ALA A 133 -0.44 5.92 10.33
C ALA A 133 -0.58 5.24 8.96
N LEU A 134 -0.67 3.91 8.92
CA LEU A 134 -0.85 3.15 7.69
C LEU A 134 -2.17 3.50 6.98
N ALA A 135 -3.28 3.59 7.73
CA ALA A 135 -4.58 4.00 7.18
C ALA A 135 -4.52 5.41 6.58
N LEU A 136 -3.85 6.34 7.28
CA LEU A 136 -3.68 7.71 6.79
C LEU A 136 -2.82 7.77 5.53
N LYS A 137 -1.70 7.03 5.47
CA LYS A 137 -0.86 6.91 4.27
C LYS A 137 -1.66 6.43 3.06
N ARG A 138 -2.48 5.38 3.25
CA ARG A 138 -3.35 4.85 2.19
C ARG A 138 -4.40 5.85 1.73
N PHE A 139 -5.04 6.53 2.67
CA PHE A 139 -6.00 7.60 2.36
C PHE A 139 -5.33 8.70 1.51
N MET A 140 -4.18 9.19 1.96
CA MET A 140 -3.40 10.20 1.26
C MET A 140 -3.02 9.75 -0.16
N LEU A 141 -2.49 8.53 -0.30
CA LEU A 141 -2.11 7.96 -1.59
C LEU A 141 -3.32 7.86 -2.54
N ARG A 142 -4.45 7.31 -2.09
CA ARG A 142 -5.61 6.99 -2.94
C ARG A 142 -6.43 8.23 -3.33
N PHE A 143 -6.53 9.21 -2.44
CA PHE A 143 -7.47 10.32 -2.60
C PHE A 143 -6.80 11.66 -2.79
N LEU A 144 -5.62 11.90 -2.21
CA LEU A 144 -4.99 13.22 -2.24
C LEU A 144 -3.89 13.38 -3.30
N THR A 145 -3.43 12.29 -3.90
CA THR A 145 -2.46 12.34 -5.02
C THR A 145 -3.11 12.61 -6.38
N LEU A 146 -4.43 12.47 -6.49
CA LEU A 146 -5.19 12.79 -7.69
C LEU A 146 -5.67 14.25 -7.61
N GLU A 147 -5.37 15.06 -8.64
CA GLU A 147 -5.70 16.49 -8.66
C GLU A 147 -7.22 16.79 -8.66
N SER A 148 -8.09 15.78 -8.82
CA SER A 148 -9.51 15.96 -9.16
C SER A 148 -10.53 15.67 -8.05
N GLN A 149 -10.14 15.56 -6.78
CA GLN A 149 -11.13 15.40 -5.72
C GLN A 149 -11.77 16.75 -5.34
N GLU A 150 -13.07 16.89 -5.60
CA GLU A 150 -13.89 17.96 -5.04
C GLU A 150 -13.94 17.80 -3.51
N GLU A 151 -13.50 18.84 -2.80
CA GLU A 151 -13.51 18.91 -1.33
C GLU A 151 -14.96 18.92 -0.83
N ARG A 152 -15.57 17.75 -0.61
CA ARG A 152 -16.94 17.68 -0.09
C ARG A 152 -17.11 16.89 1.20
N ASP A 153 -16.19 15.97 1.53
CA ASP A 153 -16.37 15.04 2.64
C ASP A 153 -15.20 15.03 3.62
N GLY A 154 -15.51 14.84 4.91
CA GLY A 154 -14.51 14.66 5.95
C GLY A 154 -13.73 13.33 5.79
N ILE A 155 -12.53 13.25 6.39
CA ILE A 155 -11.67 12.05 6.39
C ILE A 155 -12.44 10.78 6.79
N VAL A 156 -13.38 10.90 7.73
CA VAL A 156 -14.23 9.81 8.23
C VAL A 156 -14.96 9.08 7.09
N THR A 157 -15.48 9.80 6.09
CA THR A 157 -16.23 9.22 4.98
C THR A 157 -15.39 8.22 4.18
N TYR A 158 -14.08 8.43 4.11
CA TYR A 158 -13.17 7.60 3.31
C TYR A 158 -12.48 6.49 4.11
N LEU A 159 -12.39 6.62 5.43
CA LEU A 159 -11.76 5.61 6.30
C LEU A 159 -12.63 4.36 6.51
N PHE A 160 -13.96 4.47 6.35
CA PHE A 160 -14.90 3.37 6.61
C PHE A 160 -15.45 2.68 5.34
N THR A 161 -15.05 3.12 4.14
CA THR A 161 -15.49 2.54 2.86
C THR A 161 -14.42 1.70 2.16
N GLY A 162 -13.36 1.30 2.88
CA GLY A 162 -12.22 0.53 2.35
C GLY A 162 -12.30 -0.96 2.66
#